data_AF-A0A7X7AM83-F1
#
_entry.id   AF-A0A7X7AM83-F1
#
_cell.length_a   1.000
_cell.length_b   1.000
_cell.length_c   1.000
_cell.angle_alpha   90.00
_cell.angle_beta   90.00
_cell.angle_gamma   90.00
#
_symmetry.space_group_name_H-M   'P 1'
#
loop_
_entity.id
_entity.type
_entity.pdbx_description
1 polymer ?
#
loop_
_entity_poly.entity_id
_entity_poly.type
_entity_poly.pdbx_seq_one_letter_code
_entity_poly.pdbx_strand_id
1 'polypeptide(L)'
;RQVDAARNSVGNAALLDAGLQLTLPLVAEDGSSVPLTISSKPLNGTRIKRLELFAPGNPTPEVAVFEFGPEIQTLNLATRIRLSESQTVIAVAHTEDGQALVAERPVRVTVSGCIAPAAPDPDSEMKARVRVPDAWAVGAPVEVLTMISHPMVTGLAEDAAGNTPAVRIIERFEATLNGQPLISARYFRSLAANPYLKFDLTPQQAGELALQWVEDTGRKVEHNAAIRLA
;
A
#
# COMPACT_ATOMS: atom_id res chain seq x y z
N ARG A 1 16.28 -16.25 5.78
CA ARG A 1 16.84 -15.75 4.50
C ARG A 1 15.83 -14.77 3.92
N GLN A 2 16.04 -13.47 4.12
CA GLN A 2 15.02 -12.45 3.83
C GLN A 2 14.93 -12.03 2.34
N VAL A 3 15.81 -12.52 1.47
CA VAL A 3 15.77 -12.31 0.00
C VAL A 3 14.88 -13.35 -0.72
N ASP A 4 14.53 -14.45 -0.05
CA ASP A 4 13.81 -15.56 -0.67
C ASP A 4 12.34 -15.23 -0.97
N ALA A 5 11.69 -14.36 -0.18
CA ALA A 5 10.27 -14.06 -0.35
C ALA A 5 9.96 -13.39 -1.70
N ALA A 6 10.73 -12.36 -2.08
CA ALA A 6 10.56 -11.69 -3.38
C ALA A 6 10.90 -12.62 -4.56
N ARG A 7 11.95 -13.44 -4.42
CA ARG A 7 12.33 -14.43 -5.44
C ARG A 7 11.26 -15.51 -5.61
N ASN A 8 10.69 -16.00 -4.51
CA ASN A 8 9.59 -16.96 -4.52
C ASN A 8 8.31 -16.35 -5.12
N SER A 9 8.08 -15.05 -4.91
CA SER A 9 6.94 -14.33 -5.51
C SER A 9 7.01 -14.30 -7.03
N VAL A 10 8.18 -14.04 -7.62
CA VAL A 10 8.38 -14.09 -9.08
C VAL A 10 8.17 -15.51 -9.64
N GLY A 11 8.64 -16.53 -8.92
CA GLY A 11 8.49 -17.93 -9.35
C GLY A 11 9.12 -18.18 -10.73
N ASN A 12 8.33 -18.72 -11.66
CA ASN A 12 8.74 -19.01 -13.04
C ASN A 12 8.27 -17.95 -14.05
N ALA A 13 7.77 -16.79 -13.59
CA ALA A 13 7.28 -15.75 -14.49
C ALA A 13 8.42 -15.19 -15.36
N ALA A 14 8.12 -14.91 -16.63
CA ALA A 14 9.05 -14.20 -17.49
C ALA A 14 9.22 -12.75 -16.99
N LEU A 15 10.47 -12.31 -16.84
CA LEU A 15 10.77 -10.94 -16.41
C LEU A 15 10.72 -9.98 -17.59
N LEU A 16 10.04 -8.86 -17.41
CA LEU A 16 10.11 -7.71 -18.30
C LEU A 16 11.26 -6.78 -17.88
N ASP A 17 12.07 -6.35 -18.85
CA ASP A 17 13.30 -5.58 -18.60
C ASP A 17 13.06 -4.17 -18.05
N ALA A 18 11.88 -3.59 -18.28
CA ALA A 18 11.57 -2.23 -17.86
C ALA A 18 10.07 -2.01 -17.72
N GLY A 19 9.69 -1.05 -16.86
CA GLY A 19 8.32 -0.58 -16.77
C GLY A 19 7.89 -0.22 -15.35
N LEU A 20 8.53 -0.78 -14.33
CA LEU A 20 8.23 -0.51 -12.92
C LEU A 20 9.30 0.41 -12.30
N GLN A 21 8.86 1.49 -11.66
CA GLN A 21 9.72 2.43 -10.95
C GLN A 21 9.34 2.46 -9.48
N LEU A 22 10.32 2.20 -8.61
CA LEU A 22 10.19 2.27 -7.16
C LEU A 22 10.98 3.48 -6.64
N THR A 23 10.26 4.48 -6.15
CA THR A 23 10.84 5.73 -5.65
C THR A 23 10.77 5.76 -4.13
N LEU A 24 11.93 5.78 -3.49
CA LEU A 24 12.13 6.04 -2.06
C LEU A 24 13.28 7.04 -1.88
N PRO A 25 13.30 7.82 -0.78
CA PRO A 25 14.44 8.67 -0.45
C PRO A 25 15.72 7.83 -0.30
N LEU A 26 16.88 8.44 -0.59
CA LEU A 26 18.18 7.79 -0.37
C LEU A 26 18.47 7.58 1.12
N VAL A 27 18.02 8.53 1.94
CA VAL A 27 18.14 8.52 3.39
C VAL A 27 16.76 8.80 3.98
N ALA A 28 16.29 7.91 4.85
CA ALA A 28 15.12 8.10 5.68
C ALA A 28 15.59 8.47 7.09
N GLU A 29 15.29 9.71 7.49
CA GLU A 29 15.62 10.19 8.84
C GLU A 29 14.78 9.47 9.90
N ASP A 30 13.54 9.17 9.56
CA ASP A 30 12.56 8.45 10.37
C ASP A 30 12.14 7.15 9.67
N GLY A 31 12.68 6.03 10.14
CA GLY A 31 12.32 4.69 9.66
C GLY A 31 10.89 4.28 10.03
N SER A 32 10.19 4.99 10.93
CA SER A 32 8.82 4.64 11.31
C SER A 32 7.80 4.97 10.21
N SER A 33 8.18 5.87 9.30
CA SER A 33 7.32 6.42 8.27
C SER A 33 8.14 6.86 7.04
N VAL A 34 8.56 5.89 6.23
CA VAL A 34 9.30 6.13 4.98
C VAL A 34 8.33 6.23 3.82
N PRO A 35 8.23 7.38 3.12
CA PRO A 35 7.36 7.50 1.96
C PRO A 35 7.92 6.71 0.77
N LEU A 36 7.02 6.10 0.00
CA LEU A 36 7.35 5.46 -1.26
C LEU A 36 6.31 5.77 -2.33
N THR A 37 6.75 5.68 -3.59
CA THR A 37 5.88 5.72 -4.76
C THR A 37 6.29 4.62 -5.72
N ILE A 38 5.31 3.89 -6.24
CA ILE A 38 5.47 2.86 -7.26
C ILE A 38 4.68 3.33 -8.47
N SER A 39 5.37 3.50 -9.59
CA SER A 39 4.75 3.91 -10.84
C SER A 39 5.14 2.99 -11.99
N SER A 40 4.25 2.82 -12.95
CA SER A 40 4.57 2.18 -14.23
C SER A 40 4.10 3.04 -15.40
N LYS A 41 4.87 2.97 -16.49
CA LYS A 41 4.32 3.40 -17.79
C LYS A 41 3.22 2.40 -18.22
N PRO A 42 2.29 2.80 -19.10
CA PRO A 42 1.40 1.86 -19.76
C PRO A 42 2.21 0.72 -20.38
N LEU A 43 1.78 -0.52 -20.14
CA LEU A 43 2.37 -1.71 -20.76
C LEU A 43 1.61 -1.99 -22.06
N ASN A 44 2.33 -2.37 -23.12
CA ASN A 44 1.70 -2.60 -24.42
C ASN A 44 0.88 -3.90 -24.38
N GLY A 45 -0.44 -3.79 -24.43
CA GLY A 45 -1.36 -4.93 -24.56
C GLY A 45 -1.56 -5.77 -23.29
N THR A 46 -1.06 -5.31 -22.13
CA THR A 46 -1.26 -5.96 -20.83
C THR A 46 -1.39 -4.90 -19.73
N ARG A 47 -1.83 -5.30 -18.54
CA ARG A 47 -1.82 -4.45 -17.34
C ARG A 47 -1.26 -5.18 -16.13
N ILE A 48 -0.83 -4.41 -15.14
CA ILE A 48 -0.47 -4.95 -13.83
C ILE A 48 -1.76 -5.31 -13.09
N LYS A 49 -1.94 -6.59 -12.75
CA LYS A 49 -3.09 -7.07 -11.98
C LYS A 49 -2.79 -7.22 -10.49
N ARG A 50 -1.51 -7.31 -10.13
CA ARG A 50 -1.07 -7.52 -8.74
C ARG A 50 0.29 -6.89 -8.49
N LEU A 51 0.49 -6.36 -7.29
CA LEU A 51 1.74 -5.77 -6.83
C LEU A 51 2.05 -6.24 -5.42
N GLU A 52 3.28 -6.70 -5.20
CA GLU A 52 3.77 -7.13 -3.90
C GLU A 52 4.95 -6.27 -3.50
N LEU A 53 4.97 -5.83 -2.25
CA LEU A 53 6.00 -4.96 -1.70
C LEU A 53 6.68 -5.65 -0.51
N PHE A 54 8.02 -5.62 -0.54
CA PHE A 54 8.85 -6.28 0.45
C PHE A 54 9.91 -5.33 1.02
N ALA A 55 10.15 -5.46 2.32
CA ALA A 55 11.23 -4.86 3.09
C ALA A 55 12.01 -5.99 3.81
N PRO A 56 12.92 -6.69 3.11
CA PRO A 56 13.66 -7.85 3.61
C PRO A 56 14.32 -7.66 4.97
N GLY A 57 14.90 -6.50 5.26
CA GLY A 57 15.57 -6.22 6.53
C GLY A 57 14.61 -6.13 7.73
N ASN A 58 13.30 -6.17 7.51
CA ASN A 58 12.34 -6.19 8.60
C ASN A 58 12.11 -7.62 9.14
N PRO A 59 11.69 -7.77 10.40
CA PRO A 59 11.27 -9.05 10.96
C PRO A 59 10.09 -9.69 10.21
N THR A 60 9.21 -8.87 9.64
CA THR A 60 8.16 -9.28 8.70
C THR A 60 8.47 -8.67 7.33
N PRO A 61 9.02 -9.42 6.38
CA PRO A 61 9.44 -8.88 5.09
C PRO A 61 8.30 -8.30 4.25
N GLU A 62 7.12 -8.92 4.29
CA GLU A 62 5.96 -8.46 3.56
C GLU A 62 5.48 -7.12 4.10
N VAL A 63 5.20 -6.19 3.19
CA VAL A 63 4.69 -4.86 3.50
C VAL A 63 3.23 -4.74 3.11
N ALA A 64 2.94 -5.02 1.84
CA ALA A 64 1.60 -4.95 1.27
C ALA A 64 1.52 -5.80 0.01
N VAL A 65 0.32 -6.32 -0.25
CA VAL A 65 -0.06 -6.96 -1.51
C VAL A 65 -1.29 -6.24 -2.03
N PHE A 66 -1.23 -5.78 -3.27
CA PHE A 66 -2.31 -5.09 -3.95
C PHE A 66 -2.79 -5.91 -5.14
N GLU A 67 -4.09 -5.95 -5.36
CA GLU A 67 -4.74 -6.51 -6.53
C GLU A 67 -5.59 -5.42 -7.19
N PHE A 68 -5.49 -5.32 -8.51
CA PHE A 68 -6.02 -4.20 -9.29
C PHE A 68 -7.11 -4.65 -10.24
N GLY A 69 -8.23 -3.93 -10.20
CA GLY A 69 -9.32 -4.04 -11.15
C GLY A 69 -8.99 -3.44 -12.52
N PRO A 70 -9.86 -3.65 -13.52
CA PRO A 70 -9.64 -3.21 -14.89
C PRO A 70 -9.59 -1.69 -15.06
N GLU A 71 -10.17 -0.90 -14.13
CA GLU A 71 -10.11 0.57 -14.19
C GLU A 71 -8.77 1.15 -13.74
N ILE A 72 -7.90 0.34 -13.12
CA ILE A 72 -6.52 0.72 -12.80
C ILE A 72 -5.64 0.39 -14.03
N GLN A 73 -5.61 1.30 -14.99
CA GLN A 73 -4.89 1.10 -16.26
C GLN A 73 -3.39 1.38 -16.14
N THR A 74 -3.02 2.30 -15.26
CA THR A 74 -1.63 2.68 -14.99
C THR A 74 -1.36 2.56 -13.51
N LEU A 75 -0.22 2.00 -13.13
CA LEU A 75 0.18 1.99 -11.74
C LEU A 75 0.78 3.35 -11.40
N ASN A 76 0.16 4.06 -10.47
CA ASN A 76 0.75 5.21 -9.77
C ASN A 76 0.25 5.17 -8.34
N LEU A 77 1.01 4.53 -7.45
CA LEU A 77 0.61 4.21 -6.09
C LEU A 77 1.60 4.82 -5.11
N ALA A 78 1.12 5.53 -4.09
CA ALA A 78 1.97 6.02 -3.00
C ALA A 78 1.43 5.63 -1.64
N THR A 79 2.34 5.29 -0.74
CA THR A 79 2.06 4.94 0.67
C THR A 79 3.31 5.21 1.53
N ARG A 80 3.26 4.87 2.83
CA ARG A 80 4.39 4.91 3.75
C ARG A 80 4.62 3.54 4.36
N ILE A 81 5.89 3.22 4.59
CA ILE A 81 6.32 1.94 5.14
C ILE A 81 7.21 2.15 6.34
N ARG A 82 7.32 1.11 7.16
CA ARG A 82 8.21 1.05 8.31
C ARG A 82 9.48 0.31 7.89
N LEU A 83 10.65 0.88 8.11
CA LEU A 83 11.95 0.25 7.87
C LEU A 83 12.72 0.13 9.18
N SER A 84 13.07 -1.11 9.54
CA SER A 84 13.77 -1.43 10.80
C SER A 84 15.25 -1.04 10.73
N GLU A 85 15.84 -1.13 9.53
CA GLU A 85 17.23 -0.84 9.25
C GLU A 85 17.44 -0.41 7.79
N SER A 86 18.65 0.01 7.48
CA SER A 86 19.09 0.28 6.10
C SER A 86 19.01 -1.00 5.27
N GLN A 87 18.29 -0.98 4.15
CA GLN A 87 17.98 -2.17 3.38
C GLN A 87 17.59 -1.83 1.94
N THR A 88 17.39 -2.86 1.12
CA THR A 88 16.82 -2.74 -0.22
C THR A 88 15.34 -3.09 -0.19
N VAL A 89 14.47 -2.13 -0.53
CA VAL A 89 13.03 -2.36 -0.71
C VAL A 89 12.79 -2.91 -2.11
N ILE A 90 11.89 -3.88 -2.23
CA ILE A 90 11.64 -4.61 -3.48
C ILE A 90 10.14 -4.55 -3.80
N ALA A 91 9.80 -4.17 -5.02
CA ALA A 91 8.45 -4.24 -5.56
C ALA A 91 8.41 -5.28 -6.70
N VAL A 92 7.44 -6.19 -6.65
CA VAL A 92 7.18 -7.19 -7.69
C VAL A 92 5.78 -6.97 -8.24
N ALA A 93 5.68 -6.62 -9.52
CA ALA A 93 4.40 -6.42 -10.19
C ALA A 93 4.14 -7.56 -11.17
N HIS A 94 2.96 -8.16 -11.10
CA HIS A 94 2.52 -9.25 -11.96
C HIS A 94 1.52 -8.74 -12.98
N THR A 95 1.76 -9.06 -14.25
CA THR A 95 0.89 -8.67 -15.35
C THR A 95 -0.20 -9.72 -15.59
N GLU A 96 -1.21 -9.37 -16.38
CA GLU A 96 -2.30 -10.29 -16.70
C GLU A 96 -1.86 -11.54 -17.45
N ASP A 97 -0.95 -11.36 -18.39
CA ASP A 97 -0.34 -12.37 -19.25
C ASP A 97 0.73 -13.22 -18.55
N GLY A 98 0.90 -13.04 -17.23
CA GLY A 98 1.74 -13.91 -16.39
C GLY A 98 3.23 -13.54 -16.40
N GLN A 99 3.57 -12.35 -16.89
CA GLN A 99 4.91 -11.79 -16.76
C GLN A 99 5.05 -11.04 -15.42
N ALA A 100 6.29 -10.77 -15.03
CA ALA A 100 6.60 -10.00 -13.83
C ALA A 100 7.59 -8.87 -14.13
N LEU A 101 7.42 -7.76 -13.40
CA LEU A 101 8.36 -6.65 -13.35
C LEU A 101 8.89 -6.54 -11.92
N VAL A 102 10.18 -6.28 -11.76
CA VAL A 102 10.80 -6.09 -10.46
C VAL A 102 11.49 -4.75 -10.41
N ALA A 103 11.29 -4.03 -9.30
CA ALA A 103 12.00 -2.79 -9.02
C ALA A 103 12.59 -2.86 -7.61
N GLU A 104 13.85 -2.45 -7.48
CA GLU A 104 14.58 -2.45 -6.21
C GLU A 104 15.07 -1.05 -5.89
N ARG A 105 15.07 -0.70 -4.60
CA ARG A 105 15.55 0.60 -4.14
C ARG A 105 16.28 0.47 -2.79
N PRO A 106 17.61 0.69 -2.75
CA PRO A 106 18.32 0.79 -1.47
C PRO A 106 17.96 2.10 -0.76
N VAL A 107 17.72 1.99 0.54
CA VAL A 107 17.40 3.12 1.43
C VAL A 107 18.26 3.00 2.68
N ARG A 108 18.91 4.11 3.08
CA ARG A 108 19.60 4.20 4.36
C ARG A 108 18.64 4.76 5.41
N VAL A 109 18.58 4.15 6.59
CA VAL A 109 17.75 4.59 7.70
C VAL A 109 18.66 5.08 8.82
N THR A 110 18.44 6.29 9.33
CA THR A 110 19.26 6.83 10.44
C THR A 110 18.64 6.57 11.80
N VAL A 111 17.31 6.63 11.91
CA VAL A 111 16.56 6.26 13.11
C VAL A 111 15.65 5.09 12.77
N SER A 112 15.85 3.95 13.45
CA SER A 112 15.06 2.75 13.24
C SER A 112 13.57 3.01 13.53
N GLY A 113 12.68 2.52 12.66
CA GLY A 113 11.23 2.64 12.84
C GLY A 113 10.62 1.74 13.91
N CYS A 114 11.44 1.05 14.70
CA CYS A 114 11.04 0.07 15.70
C CYS A 114 10.55 0.66 17.03
N ILE A 115 10.35 1.98 17.13
CA ILE A 115 9.77 2.58 18.34
C ILE A 115 8.25 2.42 18.28
N ALA A 116 7.66 1.90 19.36
CA ALA A 116 6.21 1.86 19.51
C ALA A 116 5.66 3.30 19.44
N PRO A 117 4.72 3.62 18.53
CA PRO A 117 4.12 4.95 18.52
C PRO A 117 3.42 5.21 19.85
N ALA A 118 3.41 6.48 20.28
CA ALA A 118 2.55 6.89 21.38
C ALA A 118 1.11 6.46 21.06
N ALA A 119 0.41 5.92 22.06
CA ALA A 119 -0.99 5.52 21.88
C ALA A 119 -1.78 6.74 21.39
N PRO A 120 -2.46 6.66 20.23
CA PRO A 120 -3.32 7.74 19.80
C PRO A 120 -4.42 7.95 20.83
N ASP A 121 -4.97 9.18 20.87
CA ASP A 121 -6.23 9.44 21.53
C ASP A 121 -7.27 8.38 21.08
N PRO A 122 -7.83 7.56 21.98
CA PRO A 122 -8.74 6.49 21.63
C PRO A 122 -9.94 6.98 20.82
N ASP A 123 -10.39 8.21 21.08
CA ASP A 123 -11.52 8.82 20.37
C ASP A 123 -11.17 9.25 18.94
N SER A 124 -9.89 9.18 18.56
CA SER A 124 -9.35 9.60 17.27
C SER A 124 -8.86 8.45 16.39
N GLU A 125 -8.93 7.20 16.87
CA GLU A 125 -8.59 6.00 16.11
C GLU A 125 -9.72 5.57 15.15
N MET A 126 -9.39 4.80 14.12
CA MET A 126 -10.34 4.24 13.15
C MET A 126 -11.19 5.32 12.45
N LYS A 127 -10.61 6.50 12.21
CA LYS A 127 -11.24 7.58 11.43
C LYS A 127 -10.67 7.65 10.03
N ALA A 128 -11.52 7.40 9.03
CA ALA A 128 -11.14 7.49 7.62
C ALA A 128 -11.19 8.95 7.12
N ARG A 129 -10.27 9.29 6.22
CA ARG A 129 -10.27 10.52 5.42
C ARG A 129 -10.07 10.11 3.97
N VAL A 130 -10.97 10.56 3.11
CA VAL A 130 -10.93 10.29 1.67
C VAL A 130 -10.98 11.62 0.93
N ARG A 131 -10.09 11.76 -0.06
CA ARG A 131 -10.10 12.86 -1.02
C ARG A 131 -10.27 12.24 -2.41
N VAL A 132 -11.38 12.57 -3.02
CA VAL A 132 -11.77 12.20 -4.39
C VAL A 132 -12.61 13.36 -4.95
N PRO A 133 -12.54 13.66 -6.25
CA PRO A 133 -13.47 14.59 -6.89
C PRO A 133 -14.91 14.09 -6.80
N ASP A 134 -15.88 15.00 -6.70
CA ASP A 134 -17.31 14.68 -6.74
C ASP A 134 -17.84 14.46 -8.16
N ALA A 135 -17.04 14.81 -9.17
CA ALA A 135 -17.27 14.50 -10.57
C ALA A 135 -15.95 14.22 -11.32
N TRP A 136 -15.98 13.32 -12.31
CA TRP A 136 -14.85 13.03 -13.18
C TRP A 136 -15.24 12.94 -14.66
N ALA A 137 -14.28 13.21 -15.55
CA ALA A 137 -14.44 12.95 -16.97
C ALA A 137 -14.17 11.46 -17.28
N VAL A 138 -15.00 10.87 -18.12
CA VAL A 138 -14.81 9.48 -18.59
C VAL A 138 -13.45 9.34 -19.27
N GLY A 139 -12.70 8.31 -18.90
CA GLY A 139 -11.40 8.00 -19.52
C GLY A 139 -10.24 8.90 -19.11
N ALA A 140 -10.47 9.92 -18.26
CA ALA A 140 -9.41 10.76 -17.72
C ALA A 140 -8.89 10.18 -16.39
N PRO A 141 -7.56 10.11 -16.16
CA PRO A 141 -7.02 9.70 -14.87
C PRO A 141 -7.47 10.61 -13.73
N VAL A 142 -7.85 10.00 -12.60
CA VAL A 142 -8.28 10.69 -11.37
C VAL A 142 -7.49 10.14 -10.20
N GLU A 143 -6.95 11.03 -9.36
CA GLU A 143 -6.29 10.67 -8.11
C GLU A 143 -7.31 10.46 -6.99
N VAL A 144 -7.18 9.32 -6.30
CA VAL A 144 -7.86 9.02 -5.04
C VAL A 144 -6.82 8.95 -3.94
N LEU A 145 -7.04 9.70 -2.85
CA LEU A 145 -6.22 9.65 -1.65
C LEU A 145 -7.08 9.20 -0.47
N THR A 146 -6.64 8.14 0.19
CA THR A 146 -7.32 7.56 1.34
C THR A 146 -6.36 7.50 2.52
N MET A 147 -6.87 7.66 3.73
CA MET A 147 -6.10 7.51 4.97
C MET A 147 -7.01 7.03 6.10
N ILE A 148 -6.52 6.13 6.93
CA ILE A 148 -7.20 5.67 8.16
C ILE A 148 -6.31 5.97 9.37
N SER A 149 -6.85 6.66 10.38
CA SER A 149 -6.15 6.90 11.65
C SER A 149 -5.97 5.57 12.38
N HIS A 150 -4.74 5.09 12.53
CA HIS A 150 -4.48 3.78 13.13
C HIS A 150 -3.01 3.61 13.55
N PRO A 151 -2.71 3.09 14.76
CA PRO A 151 -1.34 3.00 15.26
C PRO A 151 -0.47 1.93 14.56
N MET A 152 -1.10 0.92 13.95
CA MET A 152 -0.40 -0.21 13.30
C MET A 152 0.62 -0.87 14.24
N VAL A 153 0.13 -1.37 15.37
CA VAL A 153 0.95 -2.01 16.41
C VAL A 153 1.53 -3.32 15.87
N THR A 154 2.85 -3.42 15.81
CA THR A 154 3.56 -4.55 15.19
C THR A 154 3.72 -5.76 16.12
N GLY A 155 3.53 -5.55 17.43
CA GLY A 155 3.80 -6.54 18.47
C GLY A 155 5.28 -6.90 18.62
N LEU A 156 6.19 -6.01 18.22
CA LEU A 156 7.65 -6.21 18.29
C LEU A 156 8.36 -5.27 19.26
N ALA A 157 7.79 -4.09 19.50
CA ALA A 157 8.40 -3.04 20.32
C ALA A 157 7.74 -2.97 21.69
N GLU A 158 8.53 -2.79 22.74
CA GLU A 158 8.02 -2.51 24.09
C GLU A 158 7.41 -1.10 24.16
N ASP A 159 6.34 -0.96 24.94
CA ASP A 159 5.79 0.33 25.31
C ASP A 159 6.59 0.98 26.46
N ALA A 160 6.19 2.19 26.87
CA ALA A 160 6.87 2.91 27.94
C ALA A 160 6.82 2.20 29.32
N ALA A 161 5.94 1.22 29.49
CA ALA A 161 5.82 0.40 30.70
C ALA A 161 6.59 -0.92 30.59
N GLY A 162 7.30 -1.16 29.48
CA GLY A 162 8.06 -2.39 29.22
C GLY A 162 7.21 -3.56 28.74
N ASN A 163 5.94 -3.35 28.40
CA ASN A 163 5.09 -4.42 27.86
C ASN A 163 5.24 -4.48 26.34
N THR A 164 5.18 -5.67 25.76
CA THR A 164 5.04 -5.82 24.30
C THR A 164 3.54 -5.92 23.97
N PRO A 165 2.91 -4.86 23.41
CA PRO A 165 1.48 -4.90 23.10
C PRO A 165 1.18 -5.94 22.02
N ALA A 166 -0.04 -6.48 22.05
CA ALA A 166 -0.49 -7.40 21.01
C ALA A 166 -0.48 -6.71 19.63
N VAL A 167 -0.24 -7.51 18.59
CA VAL A 167 -0.35 -7.07 17.20
C VAL A 167 -1.73 -6.51 16.97
N ARG A 168 -1.80 -5.35 16.32
CA ARG A 168 -3.04 -4.72 15.91
C ARG A 168 -2.81 -3.87 14.67
N ILE A 169 -3.26 -4.35 13.51
CA ILE A 169 -3.05 -3.71 12.21
C ILE A 169 -4.37 -3.58 11.44
N ILE A 170 -4.46 -2.56 10.59
CA ILE A 170 -5.34 -2.62 9.42
C ILE A 170 -4.76 -3.72 8.54
N GLU A 171 -5.49 -4.83 8.37
CA GLU A 171 -5.04 -5.99 7.60
C GLU A 171 -5.54 -5.93 6.16
N ARG A 172 -6.66 -5.25 5.91
CA ARG A 172 -7.29 -5.18 4.59
C ARG A 172 -7.86 -3.80 4.28
N PHE A 173 -7.69 -3.38 3.03
CA PHE A 173 -8.37 -2.24 2.43
C PHE A 173 -8.99 -2.66 1.11
N GLU A 174 -10.23 -2.23 0.84
CA GLU A 174 -10.93 -2.50 -0.41
C GLU A 174 -11.56 -1.22 -0.94
N ALA A 175 -11.47 -1.01 -2.25
CA ALA A 175 -12.16 0.05 -2.97
C ALA A 175 -12.90 -0.55 -4.16
N THR A 176 -14.16 -0.14 -4.36
CA THR A 176 -15.01 -0.58 -5.47
C THR A 176 -15.73 0.61 -6.09
N LEU A 177 -16.03 0.52 -7.39
CA LEU A 177 -16.94 1.44 -8.09
C LEU A 177 -18.14 0.65 -8.59
N ASN A 178 -19.36 0.99 -8.16
CA ASN A 178 -20.58 0.24 -8.48
C ASN A 178 -20.46 -1.27 -8.17
N GLY A 179 -19.77 -1.59 -7.06
CA GLY A 179 -19.50 -2.97 -6.64
C GLY A 179 -18.43 -3.70 -7.46
N GLN A 180 -17.86 -3.08 -8.51
CA GLN A 180 -16.73 -3.64 -9.25
C GLN A 180 -15.42 -3.33 -8.53
N PRO A 181 -14.52 -4.31 -8.29
CA PRO A 181 -13.25 -4.07 -7.63
C PRO A 181 -12.39 -3.04 -8.37
N LEU A 182 -11.88 -2.05 -7.63
CA LEU A 182 -10.83 -1.13 -8.09
C LEU A 182 -9.48 -1.59 -7.54
N ILE A 183 -9.38 -1.66 -6.20
CA ILE A 183 -8.18 -2.09 -5.48
C ILE A 183 -8.61 -2.96 -4.31
N SER A 184 -7.96 -4.12 -4.15
CA SER A 184 -7.91 -4.84 -2.88
C SER A 184 -6.47 -4.81 -2.38
N ALA A 185 -6.27 -4.49 -1.10
CA ALA A 185 -4.97 -4.46 -0.48
C ALA A 185 -4.97 -5.28 0.79
N ARG A 186 -3.99 -6.18 0.91
CA ARG A 186 -3.63 -6.84 2.17
C ARG A 186 -2.39 -6.16 2.73
N TYR A 187 -2.48 -5.71 3.97
CA TYR A 187 -1.41 -5.00 4.67
C TYR A 187 -0.76 -5.88 5.72
N PHE A 188 0.50 -5.59 6.00
CA PHE A 188 1.33 -6.31 6.95
C PHE A 188 1.99 -5.35 7.93
N ARG A 189 2.69 -5.91 8.92
CA ARG A 189 3.30 -5.16 10.04
C ARG A 189 4.36 -4.14 9.61
N SER A 190 4.91 -4.29 8.40
CA SER A 190 5.88 -3.36 7.83
C SER A 190 5.26 -2.14 7.16
N LEU A 191 3.93 -2.01 7.16
CA LEU A 191 3.26 -0.78 6.77
C LEU A 191 3.33 0.26 7.92
N ALA A 192 3.47 1.54 7.57
CA ALA A 192 3.55 2.61 8.56
C ALA A 192 2.20 2.83 9.27
N ALA A 193 2.26 3.45 10.46
CA ALA A 193 1.08 3.97 11.14
C ALA A 193 0.34 5.00 10.27
N ASN A 194 -0.94 5.20 10.57
CA ASN A 194 -1.88 5.98 9.76
C ASN A 194 -1.83 5.59 8.28
N PRO A 195 -2.15 4.32 7.94
CA PRO A 195 -2.11 3.84 6.57
C PRO A 195 -2.83 4.80 5.64
N TYR A 196 -2.09 5.28 4.64
CA TYR A 196 -2.66 6.05 3.54
C TYR A 196 -2.32 5.36 2.24
N LEU A 197 -3.22 5.49 1.28
CA LEU A 197 -3.04 5.00 -0.07
C LEU A 197 -3.45 6.11 -1.02
N LYS A 198 -2.53 6.50 -1.89
CA LYS A 198 -2.81 7.37 -3.04
C LYS A 198 -2.71 6.51 -4.29
N PHE A 199 -3.72 6.55 -5.15
CA PHE A 199 -3.70 5.83 -6.41
C PHE A 199 -4.49 6.56 -7.47
N ASP A 200 -4.14 6.32 -8.73
CA ASP A 200 -4.89 6.82 -9.87
C ASP A 200 -5.83 5.72 -10.41
N LEU A 201 -7.02 6.11 -10.86
CA LEU A 201 -7.91 5.27 -11.64
C LEU A 201 -8.40 5.99 -12.90
N THR A 202 -8.83 5.24 -13.89
CA THR A 202 -9.37 5.76 -15.16
C THR A 202 -10.84 5.35 -15.29
N PRO A 203 -11.76 6.09 -14.65
CA PRO A 203 -13.17 5.71 -14.55
C PRO A 203 -13.86 5.75 -15.91
N GLN A 204 -14.77 4.80 -16.14
CA GLN A 204 -15.57 4.74 -17.36
C GLN A 204 -17.03 5.22 -17.17
N GLN A 205 -17.43 5.44 -15.92
CA GLN A 205 -18.81 5.71 -15.54
C GLN A 205 -18.89 6.52 -14.24
N ALA A 206 -20.05 7.15 -14.01
CA ALA A 206 -20.43 7.63 -12.68
C ALA A 206 -20.78 6.44 -11.78
N GLY A 207 -20.86 6.67 -10.47
CA GLY A 207 -21.23 5.59 -9.56
C GLY A 207 -21.02 5.88 -8.10
N GLU A 208 -21.20 4.85 -7.30
CA GLU A 208 -20.83 4.84 -5.89
C GLU A 208 -19.41 4.28 -5.76
N LEU A 209 -18.49 5.12 -5.30
CA LEU A 209 -17.18 4.70 -4.80
C LEU A 209 -17.34 4.26 -3.35
N ALA A 210 -17.17 2.96 -3.08
CA ALA A 210 -17.22 2.40 -1.74
C ALA A 210 -15.82 1.95 -1.31
N LEU A 211 -15.41 2.36 -0.11
CA LEU A 211 -14.13 2.01 0.51
C LEU A 211 -14.35 1.35 1.86
N GLN A 212 -13.57 0.32 2.17
CA GLN A 212 -13.61 -0.37 3.46
C GLN A 212 -12.20 -0.61 3.99
N TRP A 213 -12.00 -0.37 5.28
CA TRP A 213 -10.81 -0.78 6.03
C TRP A 213 -11.23 -1.80 7.08
N VAL A 214 -10.44 -2.87 7.21
CA VAL A 214 -10.65 -3.93 8.20
C VAL A 214 -9.38 -4.08 9.02
N GLU A 215 -9.55 -3.99 10.33
CA GLU A 215 -8.52 -4.29 11.32
C GLU A 215 -8.56 -5.79 11.66
N ASP A 216 -7.42 -6.36 12.06
CA ASP A 216 -7.26 -7.75 12.48
C ASP A 216 -8.12 -8.16 13.70
N THR A 217 -8.63 -7.20 14.48
CA THR A 217 -9.61 -7.46 15.56
C THR A 217 -11.04 -7.64 15.06
N GLY A 218 -11.28 -7.40 13.76
CA GLY A 218 -12.60 -7.39 13.13
C GLY A 218 -13.30 -6.03 13.12
N ARG A 219 -12.70 -4.98 13.69
CA ARG A 219 -13.21 -3.60 13.54
C ARG A 219 -13.19 -3.18 12.07
N LYS A 220 -14.23 -2.47 11.64
CA LYS A 220 -14.42 -2.03 10.26
C LYS A 220 -14.76 -0.56 10.18
N VAL A 221 -14.29 0.10 9.13
CA VAL A 221 -14.64 1.46 8.77
C VAL A 221 -14.99 1.48 7.30
N GLU A 222 -16.06 2.18 6.96
CA GLU A 222 -16.56 2.29 5.60
C GLU A 222 -16.69 3.76 5.21
N HIS A 223 -16.50 4.05 3.93
CA HIS A 223 -16.71 5.36 3.34
C HIS A 223 -17.32 5.20 1.95
N ASN A 224 -18.42 5.90 1.68
CA ASN A 224 -19.07 5.90 0.38
C ASN A 224 -19.11 7.32 -0.17
N ALA A 225 -18.83 7.46 -1.47
CA ALA A 225 -18.92 8.71 -2.19
C ALA A 225 -19.68 8.52 -3.50
N ALA A 226 -20.73 9.31 -3.71
CA ALA A 226 -21.42 9.36 -4.99
C ALA A 226 -20.60 10.25 -5.95
N ILE A 227 -20.21 9.68 -7.09
CA ILE A 227 -19.39 10.34 -8.10
C ILE A 227 -20.19 10.54 -9.37
N ARG A 228 -20.23 11.78 -9.85
CA ARG A 228 -20.91 12.17 -11.09
C ARG A 228 -19.94 12.14 -12.28
N LEU A 229 -20.50 12.18 -13.48
CA LEU A 229 -19.71 12.54 -14.65
C LEU A 229 -19.62 14.07 -14.75
N ALA A 230 -18.45 14.55 -15.19
CA ALA A 230 -18.18 15.95 -15.49
C ALA A 230 -18.69 16.34 -16.89
#